data_AF-A0A1I2BWM8-F1
#
_entry.id   AF-A0A1I2BWM8-F1
#
_cell.length_a   1.000
_cell.length_b   1.000
_cell.length_c   1.000
_cell.angle_alpha   90.00
_cell.angle_beta   90.00
_cell.angle_gamma   90.00
#
_symmetry.space_group_name_H-M   'P 1'
#
loop_
_entity.id
_entity.type
_entity.pdbx_description
1 polymer ?
#
loop_
_entity_poly.entity_id
_entity_poly.type
_entity_poly.pdbx_seq_one_letter_code
_entity_poly.pdbx_strand_id
1 'polypeptide(L)'
;MNEYKENKAAHYRLPKTTTLEDLGMKVSALVGAVLKMGDRVLVTDRGWKGFIAGVYEFVDTPEETGLDEIECRLNLVAMSQEVFEDGGHAIAWAMNA
;
A
#
# COMPACT_ATOMS: atom_id res chain seq x y z
N MET A 1 -16.41 -7.83 4.83
CA MET A 1 -15.75 -7.80 3.51
C MET A 1 -14.93 -6.52 3.47
N ASN A 2 -13.61 -6.59 3.23
CA ASN A 2 -12.79 -5.39 3.21
C ASN A 2 -13.27 -4.46 2.09
N GLU A 3 -13.37 -3.16 2.38
CA GLU A 3 -13.60 -2.17 1.33
C GLU A 3 -12.32 -1.97 0.52
N TYR A 4 -12.45 -1.63 -0.76
CA TYR A 4 -11.30 -1.43 -1.65
C TYR A 4 -11.39 -0.06 -2.33
N LYS A 5 -10.23 0.52 -2.65
CA LYS A 5 -10.07 1.63 -3.59
C LYS A 5 -9.45 1.09 -4.87
N GLU A 6 -9.99 1.51 -6.01
CA GLU A 6 -9.51 1.09 -7.32
C GLU A 6 -8.72 2.21 -8.00
N ASN A 7 -7.52 1.88 -8.47
CA ASN A 7 -6.86 2.64 -9.53
C ASN A 7 -7.50 2.22 -10.85
N LYS A 8 -8.33 3.11 -11.41
CA LYS A 8 -9.10 2.83 -12.63
C LYS A 8 -8.20 2.69 -13.87
N ALA A 9 -7.01 3.30 -13.87
CA ALA A 9 -6.09 3.19 -15.00
C ALA A 9 -5.56 1.76 -15.14
N ALA A 10 -5.27 1.08 -14.03
CA ALA A 10 -4.77 -0.30 -13.98
C ALA A 10 -5.83 -1.36 -13.63
N HIS A 11 -7.07 -0.98 -13.27
CA HIS A 11 -8.06 -1.86 -12.63
C HIS A 11 -7.50 -2.63 -11.43
N TYR A 12 -6.55 -2.01 -10.72
CA TYR A 12 -5.89 -2.60 -9.56
C TYR A 12 -6.53 -2.06 -8.29
N ARG A 13 -6.76 -2.95 -7.31
CA ARG A 13 -7.45 -2.61 -6.07
C ARG A 13 -6.53 -2.73 -4.88
N LEU A 14 -6.54 -1.70 -4.06
CA LEU A 14 -5.92 -1.72 -2.74
C LEU A 14 -7.00 -1.75 -1.66
N PRO A 15 -6.84 -2.56 -0.60
CA PRO A 15 -7.78 -2.54 0.52
C PRO A 15 -7.76 -1.16 1.19
N LYS A 16 -8.91 -0.67 1.64
CA LYS A 16 -8.97 0.56 2.44
C LYS A 16 -8.41 0.36 3.85
N THR A 17 -8.49 -0.87 4.36
CA THR A 17 -8.01 -1.26 5.69
C THR A 17 -7.34 -2.63 5.61
N THR A 18 -6.20 -2.80 6.26
CA THR A 18 -5.31 -3.98 6.17
C THR A 18 -4.27 -3.96 7.31
N THR A 19 -3.33 -4.90 7.31
CA THR A 19 -2.07 -4.84 8.10
C THR A 19 -0.86 -4.83 7.16
N LEU A 20 0.36 -4.65 7.71
CA LEU A 20 1.60 -4.79 6.95
C LEU A 20 1.76 -6.22 6.41
N GLU A 21 1.48 -7.23 7.24
CA GLU A 21 1.57 -8.65 6.86
C GLU A 21 0.64 -8.95 5.68
N ASP A 22 -0.63 -8.58 5.81
CA ASP A 22 -1.65 -8.79 4.78
C ASP A 22 -1.32 -8.09 3.46
N LEU A 23 -0.72 -6.89 3.52
CA LEU A 23 -0.27 -6.19 2.32
C LEU A 23 0.91 -6.91 1.69
N GLY A 24 1.89 -7.31 2.50
CA GLY A 24 3.08 -8.03 2.05
C GLY A 24 2.74 -9.33 1.32
N MET A 25 1.70 -10.03 1.77
CA MET A 25 1.20 -11.25 1.10
C MET A 25 0.47 -10.99 -0.22
N LYS A 26 -0.06 -9.78 -0.43
CA LYS A 26 -0.90 -9.45 -1.62
C LYS A 26 -0.11 -8.86 -2.77
N VAL A 27 0.97 -8.12 -2.49
CA VAL A 27 1.80 -7.53 -3.55
C VAL A 27 2.60 -8.59 -4.29
N SER A 28 2.91 -8.34 -5.56
CA SER A 28 3.69 -9.29 -6.37
C SER A 28 5.11 -9.43 -5.84
N ALA A 29 5.51 -10.64 -5.44
CA ALA A 29 6.78 -10.91 -4.75
C ALA A 29 8.06 -10.38 -5.45
N LEU A 30 8.07 -10.24 -6.78
CA LEU A 30 9.26 -9.84 -7.55
C LEU A 30 9.30 -8.35 -7.92
N VAL A 31 8.17 -7.66 -7.85
CA VAL A 31 8.02 -6.32 -8.45
C VAL A 31 7.19 -5.35 -7.61
N GLY A 32 6.39 -5.86 -6.69
CA GLY A 32 5.70 -5.06 -5.69
C GLY A 32 6.56 -4.82 -4.44
N ALA A 33 6.16 -3.86 -3.63
CA ALA A 33 6.83 -3.57 -2.36
C ALA A 33 5.84 -2.98 -1.35
N VAL A 34 6.10 -3.25 -0.08
CA VAL A 34 5.45 -2.63 1.08
C VAL A 34 6.58 -2.11 1.97
N LEU A 35 6.69 -0.79 2.08
CA LEU A 35 7.84 -0.11 2.70
C LEU A 35 7.36 0.82 3.81
N LYS A 36 7.75 0.56 5.05
CA LYS A 36 7.56 1.52 6.14
C LYS A 36 8.51 2.71 5.95
N MET A 37 7.99 3.93 6.06
CA MET A 37 8.73 5.19 6.00
C MET A 37 8.20 6.15 7.07
N GLY A 38 8.87 6.20 8.22
CA GLY A 38 8.36 6.92 9.39
C GLY A 38 7.01 6.35 9.83
N ASP A 39 6.00 7.21 9.93
CA ASP A 39 4.64 6.85 10.37
C ASP A 39 3.74 6.38 9.22
N ARG A 40 4.29 6.26 8.00
CA ARG A 40 3.58 5.87 6.78
C ARG A 40 4.07 4.54 6.25
N VAL A 41 3.22 3.89 5.47
CA VAL A 41 3.55 2.69 4.69
C VAL A 41 3.30 2.99 3.21
N LEU A 42 4.37 2.90 2.41
CA LEU A 42 4.33 3.08 0.97
C LEU A 42 4.16 1.72 0.30
N VAL A 43 3.28 1.65 -0.70
CA VAL A 43 2.97 0.42 -1.42
C VAL A 43 3.10 0.66 -2.91
N THR A 44 3.73 -0.27 -3.61
CA THR A 44 3.66 -0.37 -5.07
C THR A 44 3.34 -1.81 -5.46
N ASP A 45 2.62 -1.98 -6.57
CA ASP A 45 2.50 -3.27 -7.24
C ASP A 45 2.30 -3.12 -8.74
N ARG A 46 2.55 -4.20 -9.48
CA ARG A 46 2.44 -4.23 -10.94
C ARG A 46 1.02 -4.61 -11.37
N GLY A 47 0.29 -3.63 -11.89
CA GLY A 47 -0.92 -3.85 -12.68
C GLY A 47 -0.60 -4.23 -14.13
N TRP A 48 -1.62 -4.61 -14.90
CA TRP A 48 -1.47 -5.03 -16.30
C TRP A 48 -1.03 -3.89 -17.25
N LYS A 49 -1.19 -2.63 -16.82
CA LYS A 49 -0.86 -1.40 -17.57
C LYS A 49 0.35 -0.63 -17.03
N GLY A 50 0.99 -1.12 -15.97
CA GLY A 50 2.06 -0.41 -15.26
C GLY A 50 1.94 -0.54 -13.75
N PHE A 51 2.75 0.20 -13.02
CA PHE A 51 2.80 0.16 -11.56
C PHE A 51 1.79 1.13 -10.95
N ILE A 52 1.20 0.74 -9.82
CA ILE A 52 0.36 1.62 -9.00
C ILE A 52 1.10 2.01 -7.75
N ALA A 53 0.65 3.07 -7.09
CA ALA A 53 1.17 3.49 -5.80
C ALA A 53 0.04 3.69 -4.78
N GLY A 54 0.33 3.38 -3.52
CA GLY A 54 -0.56 3.61 -2.38
C GLY A 54 0.22 4.08 -1.16
N VAL A 55 -0.46 4.85 -0.31
CA VAL A 55 0.08 5.29 0.99
C VAL A 55 -0.94 4.92 2.06
N TYR A 56 -0.46 4.27 3.11
CA TYR A 56 -1.23 3.94 4.29
C TYR A 56 -0.64 4.61 5.52
N GLU A 57 -1.48 4.80 6.54
CA GLU A 57 -1.09 5.25 7.87
C GLU A 57 -1.57 4.24 8.92
N PHE A 58 -0.80 4.08 9.98
CA PHE A 58 -1.21 3.28 11.14
C PHE A 58 -2.38 3.94 11.86
N VAL A 59 -3.33 3.12 12.29
CA VAL A 59 -4.47 3.59 13.11
C VAL A 59 -4.53 2.94 14.48
N ASP A 60 -3.75 1.90 14.69
CA ASP A 60 -3.55 1.25 15.99
C ASP A 60 -2.04 1.20 16.27
N THR A 61 -1.67 1.08 17.55
CA THR A 61 -0.28 0.89 18.02
C THR A 61 -0.05 -0.52 18.56
N PRO A 62 1.22 -0.99 18.63
CA PRO A 62 1.56 -2.25 19.30
C PRO A 62 1.05 -2.32 20.75
N GLU A 63 1.11 -1.19 21.49
CA GLU A 63 0.64 -1.10 22.86
C GLU A 63 -0.88 -1.28 22.99
N GLU A 64 -1.66 -0.71 22.06
CA GLU A 64 -3.11 -0.84 22.04
C GLU A 64 -3.56 -2.25 21.63
N THR A 65 -2.85 -2.87 20.70
CA THR A 65 -3.21 -4.19 20.15
C THR A 65 -2.65 -5.36 20.96
N GLY A 66 -1.53 -5.16 21.67
CA GLY A 66 -0.76 -6.23 22.29
C GLY A 66 -0.02 -7.12 21.29
N LEU A 67 0.11 -6.67 20.03
CA LEU A 67 0.74 -7.40 18.92
C LEU A 67 1.92 -6.61 18.34
N ASP A 68 2.69 -7.24 17.47
CA ASP A 68 3.76 -6.55 16.73
C ASP A 68 3.16 -5.52 15.75
N GLU A 69 3.94 -4.49 15.40
CA GLU A 69 3.54 -3.46 14.45
C GLU A 69 3.09 -4.04 13.10
N ILE A 70 3.63 -5.20 12.69
CA ILE A 70 3.23 -5.87 11.45
C ILE A 70 1.72 -6.23 11.41
N GLU A 71 1.11 -6.40 12.58
CA GLU A 71 -0.31 -6.70 12.79
C GLU A 71 -1.16 -5.45 13.07
N CYS A 72 -0.53 -4.29 13.24
CA CYS A 72 -1.25 -3.05 13.47
C CYS A 72 -2.03 -2.66 12.21
N ARG A 73 -3.23 -2.14 12.44
CA ARG A 73 -4.13 -1.78 11.36
C ARG A 73 -3.62 -0.55 10.63
N LEU A 74 -3.75 -0.63 9.32
CA LEU A 74 -3.41 0.40 8.35
C LEU A 74 -4.68 0.88 7.65
N ASN A 75 -4.80 2.18 7.43
CA ASN A 75 -5.82 2.77 6.56
C ASN A 75 -5.18 3.44 5.34
N LEU A 76 -5.77 3.22 4.16
CA LEU A 76 -5.33 3.81 2.90
C LEU A 76 -5.68 5.31 2.87
N VAL A 77 -4.67 6.16 2.82
CA VAL A 77 -4.83 7.61 2.79
C VAL A 77 -4.67 8.19 1.38
N ALA A 78 -3.81 7.59 0.56
CA ALA A 78 -3.62 8.00 -0.83
C ALA A 78 -3.46 6.80 -1.77
N MET A 79 -3.88 6.97 -3.03
CA MET A 79 -3.65 5.99 -4.10
C MET A 79 -3.53 6.74 -5.41
N SER A 80 -2.52 6.39 -6.21
CA SER A 80 -2.31 6.98 -7.52
C SER A 80 -3.55 6.77 -8.39
N GLN A 81 -3.88 7.78 -9.20
CA GLN A 81 -4.91 7.64 -10.24
C GLN A 81 -4.30 7.27 -11.60
N GLU A 82 -2.99 7.48 -11.74
CA GLU A 82 -2.18 7.11 -12.90
C GLU A 82 -1.40 5.81 -12.66
N VAL A 83 -0.69 5.36 -13.70
CA VAL A 83 0.24 4.23 -13.66
C VAL A 83 1.66 4.72 -13.94
N PHE A 84 2.64 4.02 -13.39
CA PHE A 84 4.06 4.33 -13.53
C PHE A 84 4.79 3.26 -14.33
N GLU A 85 5.92 3.64 -14.93
CA GLU A 85 6.77 2.75 -15.72
C GLU A 85 7.37 1.62 -14.89
N ASP A 86 7.82 1.94 -13.67
CA ASP A 86 8.40 0.99 -12.73
C ASP A 86 7.97 1.27 -11.28
N GLY A 87 8.28 0.32 -10.39
CA GLY A 87 7.98 0.45 -8.96
C GLY A 87 8.75 1.57 -8.26
N GLY A 88 9.91 2.00 -8.79
CA GLY A 88 10.68 3.11 -8.24
C GLY A 88 9.97 4.44 -8.43
N HIS A 89 9.47 4.71 -9.64
CA HIS A 89 8.66 5.88 -9.94
C HIS A 89 7.35 5.90 -9.15
N ALA A 90 6.72 4.74 -8.96
CA ALA A 90 5.53 4.60 -8.12
C ALA A 90 5.82 4.96 -6.65
N ILE A 91 6.94 4.49 -6.09
CA ILE A 91 7.35 4.85 -4.73
C ILE A 91 7.75 6.33 -4.64
N ALA A 92 8.43 6.89 -5.64
CA ALA A 92 8.77 8.31 -5.67
C ALA A 92 7.51 9.19 -5.64
N TRP A 93 6.43 8.79 -6.33
CA TRP A 93 5.12 9.42 -6.19
C TRP A 93 4.59 9.29 -4.75
N ALA A 94 4.63 8.09 -4.18
CA ALA A 94 4.10 7.81 -2.84
C ALA A 94 4.81 8.62 -1.73
N MET A 95 6.11 8.91 -1.90
CA MET A 95 6.89 9.74 -0.99
C MET A 95 6.42 11.20 -0.95
N ASN A 96 5.77 11.69 -2.01
CA ASN A 96 5.32 13.09 -2.15
C ASN A 96 3.79 13.24 -2.04
N ALA A 97 3.07 12.17 -1.70
CA ALA A 97 1.61 12.11 -1.68
C ALA A 97 0.98 12.50 -0.32
#